data_AF-G5RYA8-F1
#
_entry.id   AF-G5RYA8-F1
#
_cell.length_a   1.000
_cell.length_b   1.000
_cell.length_c   1.000
_cell.angle_alpha   90.00
_cell.angle_beta   90.00
_cell.angle_gamma   90.00
#
_symmetry.space_group_name_H-M   'P 1'
#
loop_
_entity.id
_entity.type
_entity.pdbx_description
1 polymer ?
#
loop_
_entity_poly.entity_id
_entity_poly.type
_entity_poly.pdbx_seq_one_letter_code
_entity_poly.pdbx_strand_id
1 'polypeptide(L)'
;AHGREVDEIRQIIGADGLIFQDLNDLIEAVRAENPDIQQFECSVFNGVYVTKDVDQQYLDFLDSLRNDDAKAVLFQNEMENLEMHNEG
;
A
#
# COMPACT_ATOMS: atom_id res chain seq x y z
N ALA A 1 8.46 0.22 0.65
CA ALA A 1 9.84 -0.28 0.87
C ALA A 1 9.85 -1.46 1.85
N HIS A 2 8.92 -2.42 1.73
CA HIS A 2 8.78 -3.46 2.75
C HIS A 2 10.00 -4.40 2.72
N GLY A 3 10.83 -4.32 3.77
CA GLY A 3 12.01 -5.18 3.95
C GLY A 3 13.10 -5.01 2.89
N ARG A 4 13.12 -3.90 2.17
CA ARG A 4 14.15 -3.62 1.15
C ARG A 4 14.84 -2.30 1.45
N GLU A 5 16.16 -2.31 1.37
CA GLU A 5 16.96 -1.11 1.51
C GLU A 5 16.79 -0.21 0.29
N VAL A 6 17.06 1.09 0.47
CA VAL A 6 16.90 2.11 -0.59
C VAL A 6 17.66 1.72 -1.87
N ASP A 7 18.86 1.16 -1.74
CA ASP A 7 19.66 0.73 -2.88
C ASP A 7 19.05 -0.46 -3.63
N GLU A 8 18.40 -1.39 -2.94
CA GLU A 8 17.70 -2.50 -3.59
C GLU A 8 16.51 -1.98 -4.39
N ILE A 9 15.74 -1.05 -3.81
CA ILE A 9 14.61 -0.41 -4.50
C ILE A 9 15.09 0.34 -5.73
N ARG A 10 16.18 1.10 -5.59
CA ARG A 10 16.80 1.85 -6.70
C ARG A 10 17.18 0.93 -7.86
N GLN A 11 17.79 -0.20 -7.56
CA GLN A 11 18.18 -1.19 -8.57
C GLN A 11 16.95 -1.82 -9.25
N ILE A 12 15.92 -2.20 -8.48
CA ILE A 12 14.69 -2.80 -9.02
C ILE A 12 13.98 -1.87 -10.01
N ILE A 13 13.93 -0.58 -9.70
CA ILE A 13 13.27 0.40 -10.58
C ILE A 13 14.20 0.92 -11.70
N GLY A 14 15.49 0.54 -11.69
CA GLY A 14 16.47 0.94 -12.69
C GLY A 14 16.88 2.41 -12.63
N ALA A 15 16.83 3.04 -11.45
CA ALA A 15 17.15 4.45 -11.30
C ALA A 15 18.66 4.69 -11.03
N ASP A 16 19.22 5.75 -11.60
CA ASP A 16 20.60 6.17 -11.33
C ASP A 16 20.79 6.66 -9.87
N GLY A 17 19.73 7.20 -9.28
CA GLY A 17 19.68 7.66 -7.89
C GLY A 17 18.28 7.52 -7.33
N LEU A 18 18.17 7.23 -6.03
CA LEU A 18 16.91 7.20 -5.29
C LEU A 18 17.12 7.85 -3.92
N ILE A 19 16.22 8.75 -3.55
CA ILE A 19 16.19 9.38 -2.23
C ILE A 19 14.76 9.35 -1.70
N PHE A 20 14.60 9.04 -0.42
CA PHE A 20 13.34 9.15 0.31
C PHE A 20 13.40 10.38 1.21
N GLN A 21 12.25 11.06 1.37
CA GLN A 21 12.11 12.11 2.37
C GLN A 21 12.14 11.51 3.78
N ASP A 22 12.75 12.21 4.73
CA ASP A 22 12.69 11.83 6.15
C ASP A 22 11.25 12.00 6.67
N LEU A 23 10.79 11.03 7.47
CA LEU A 23 9.46 11.08 8.07
C LEU A 23 9.29 12.32 8.98
N ASN A 24 10.34 12.73 9.69
CA ASN A 24 10.30 13.92 10.53
C ASN A 24 10.15 15.18 9.69
N ASP A 25 10.84 15.28 8.55
CA ASP A 25 10.72 16.42 7.64
C ASP A 25 9.30 16.51 7.07
N LEU A 26 8.67 15.37 6.76
CA LEU A 26 7.28 15.33 6.33
C LEU A 26 6.33 15.84 7.42
N ILE A 27 6.52 15.40 8.67
CA ILE A 27 5.71 15.85 9.82
C ILE A 27 5.86 17.36 10.04
N GLU A 28 7.09 17.87 10.02
CA GLU A 28 7.36 19.30 10.22
C GLU A 28 6.82 20.15 9.07
N ALA A 29 6.92 19.67 7.83
CA ALA A 29 6.37 20.37 6.67
C ALA A 29 4.84 20.57 6.79
N VAL A 30 4.11 19.56 7.27
CA VAL A 30 2.65 19.67 7.47
C VAL A 30 2.32 20.47 8.73
N ARG A 31 3.09 20.30 9.81
CA ARG A 31 2.90 21.03 11.08
C ARG A 31 3.17 22.53 10.94
N ALA A 32 4.02 22.95 10.01
CA ALA A 32 4.27 24.36 9.72
C ALA A 32 2.98 25.13 9.37
N GLU A 33 2.01 24.47 8.72
CA GLU A 33 0.72 25.06 8.37
C GLU A 33 -0.29 25.03 9.53
N ASN A 34 -0.16 24.09 10.46
CA ASN A 34 -0.98 24.01 11.66
C ASN A 34 -0.22 23.41 12.86
N PRO A 35 0.36 24.25 13.73
CA PRO A 35 1.11 23.80 14.91
C PRO A 35 0.27 23.08 15.98
N ASP A 36 -1.05 23.21 15.95
CA ASP A 36 -1.93 22.58 16.94
C ASP A 36 -1.99 21.06 16.77
N ILE A 37 -1.69 20.55 15.57
CA ILE A 37 -1.66 19.12 15.29
C ILE A 37 -0.42 18.49 15.94
N GLN A 38 -0.66 17.72 17.00
CA GLN A 38 0.42 17.12 17.80
C GLN A 38 0.99 15.83 17.22
N GLN A 39 0.14 15.01 16.58
CA GLN A 39 0.50 13.71 16.05
C GLN A 39 -0.24 13.46 14.73
N PHE A 40 0.43 12.76 13.83
CA PHE A 40 -0.13 12.34 12.53
C PHE A 40 -0.28 10.83 12.50
N GLU A 41 -1.22 10.35 11.69
CA GLU A 41 -1.33 8.94 11.35
C GLU A 41 -0.22 8.63 10.34
N CYS A 42 0.80 7.87 10.78
CA CYS A 42 2.00 7.57 10.00
C CYS A 42 2.28 6.06 9.91
N SER A 43 1.27 5.22 10.14
CA SER A 43 1.43 3.76 10.24
C SER A 43 2.06 3.14 9.00
N VAL A 44 1.77 3.67 7.81
CA VAL A 44 2.36 3.21 6.55
C VAL A 44 3.87 3.46 6.44
N PHE A 45 4.42 4.38 7.25
CA PHE A 45 5.85 4.73 7.27
C PHE A 45 6.59 4.07 8.43
N ASN A 46 5.98 4.00 9.63
CA ASN A 46 6.65 3.55 10.85
C ASN A 46 6.04 2.31 11.51
N GLY A 47 4.95 1.76 10.96
CA GLY A 47 4.23 0.60 11.50
C GLY A 47 3.41 0.88 12.76
N VAL A 48 3.27 2.15 13.19
CA VAL A 48 2.51 2.52 14.39
C VAL A 48 1.06 2.83 14.02
N TYR A 49 0.19 1.83 14.15
CA TYR A 49 -1.25 1.98 13.95
C TYR A 49 -1.90 2.62 15.18
N VAL A 50 -2.53 3.79 14.98
CA VAL A 50 -3.17 4.58 16.06
C VAL A 50 -4.28 3.81 16.78
N THR A 51 -4.97 2.90 16.09
CA THR A 51 -6.05 2.07 16.62
C THR A 51 -5.55 0.91 17.49
N LYS A 52 -4.25 0.57 17.42
CA LYS A 52 -3.57 -0.47 18.23
C LYS A 52 -4.16 -1.88 18.12
N ASP A 53 -5.03 -2.12 17.15
CA ASP A 53 -5.70 -3.39 16.88
C ASP A 53 -5.25 -4.04 15.56
N VAL A 54 -4.29 -3.41 14.87
CA VAL A 54 -3.69 -3.94 13.66
C VAL A 54 -2.54 -4.87 14.05
N ASP A 55 -2.75 -6.16 13.87
CA ASP A 55 -1.75 -7.20 14.01
C ASP A 55 -1.55 -7.96 12.68
N GLN A 56 -0.60 -8.91 12.68
CA GLN A 56 -0.33 -9.72 11.49
C GLN A 56 -1.56 -10.54 11.07
N GLN A 57 -2.38 -10.99 12.01
CA GLN A 57 -3.58 -11.79 11.69
C GLN A 57 -4.61 -10.96 10.92
N TYR A 58 -4.77 -9.70 11.30
CA TYR A 58 -5.62 -8.75 10.59
C TYR A 58 -5.10 -8.49 9.16
N LEU A 59 -3.78 -8.33 8.99
CA LEU A 59 -3.18 -8.17 7.65
C LEU A 59 -3.37 -9.42 6.78
N ASP A 60 -3.16 -10.60 7.35
CA ASP A 60 -3.36 -11.88 6.65
C ASP A 60 -4.85 -12.05 6.24
N PHE A 61 -5.78 -11.63 7.10
CA PHE A 61 -7.21 -11.60 6.78
C PHE A 61 -7.51 -10.67 5.60
N LEU A 62 -6.96 -9.44 5.58
CA LEU A 62 -7.13 -8.51 4.46
C LEU A 62 -6.55 -9.06 3.15
N ASP A 63 -5.41 -9.74 3.19
CA ASP A 63 -4.82 -10.36 2.00
C ASP A 63 -5.66 -11.54 1.50
N SER A 64 -6.32 -12.29 2.39
CA SER A 64 -7.26 -13.32 1.98
C SER A 64 -8.48 -12.75 1.23
N LEU A 65 -9.03 -11.63 1.70
CA LEU A 65 -10.12 -10.93 1.02
C LEU A 65 -9.71 -10.46 -0.38
N ARG A 66 -8.52 -9.86 -0.51
CA ARG A 66 -7.99 -9.43 -1.82
C ARG A 66 -7.83 -10.58 -2.80
N ASN A 67 -7.39 -11.75 -2.32
CA ASN A 67 -7.24 -12.94 -3.16
C ASN A 67 -8.59 -13.45 -3.69
N ASP A 68 -9.62 -13.40 -2.87
CA ASP A 68 -10.97 -13.82 -3.27
C ASP A 68 -11.61 -12.81 -4.22
N ASP A 69 -11.43 -11.50 -3.98
CA ASP A 69 -11.85 -10.44 -4.90
C ASP A 69 -11.17 -10.60 -6.28
N ALA A 70 -9.86 -10.87 -6.32
CA ALA A 70 -9.13 -11.09 -7.56
C ALA A 70 -9.67 -12.30 -8.35
N LYS A 71 -10.03 -13.39 -7.66
CA LYS A 71 -10.67 -14.55 -8.30
C LYS A 71 -12.06 -14.23 -8.83
N ALA A 72 -12.84 -13.44 -8.09
CA ALA A 72 -14.18 -13.04 -8.54
C ALA A 72 -14.11 -12.19 -9.82
N VAL A 73 -13.17 -11.24 -9.89
CA VAL A 73 -12.92 -10.43 -11.09
C VAL A 73 -12.48 -11.31 -12.27
N LEU A 74 -11.56 -12.26 -12.05
CA LEU A 74 -11.14 -13.21 -13.09
C LEU A 74 -12.32 -14.03 -13.62
N PHE A 75 -13.17 -14.54 -12.73
CA PHE A 75 -14.33 -15.33 -13.09
C PHE A 75 -15.35 -14.52 -13.90
N GLN A 76 -15.59 -13.26 -13.54
CA GLN A 76 -16.43 -12.35 -14.33
C GLN A 76 -15.86 -12.13 -15.74
N ASN A 77 -14.57 -11.84 -15.85
CA ASN A 77 -13.92 -11.67 -17.15
C ASN A 77 -14.01 -12.94 -18.02
N GLU A 78 -13.89 -14.13 -17.43
CA GLU A 78 -14.05 -15.39 -18.15
C GLU A 78 -15.50 -15.60 -18.63
N MET A 79 -16.50 -15.28 -17.80
CA MET A 79 -17.92 -15.37 -18.21
C MET A 79 -18.26 -14.36 -19.32
N GLU A 80 -17.82 -13.11 -19.20
CA GLU A 80 -18.03 -12.08 -20.24
C GLU A 80 -17.39 -12.50 -21.58
N ASN A 81 -16.18 -13.06 -21.53
CA ASN A 81 -15.52 -13.58 -22.73
C ASN A 81 -16.30 -14.75 -23.36
N LEU A 82 -16.88 -15.65 -22.56
CA LEU A 82 -17.68 -16.78 -23.07
C LEU A 82 -19.01 -16.32 -23.67
N GLU A 83 -19.65 -15.30 -23.09
CA GLU A 83 -20.89 -14.72 -23.63
C GLU A 83 -20.64 -14.06 -25.00
N MET A 84 -19.54 -13.32 -25.19
CA MET A 84 -19.20 -12.71 -26.47
C MET A 84 -18.97 -13.71 -27.63
N HIS A 85 -18.56 -14.96 -27.32
CA HIS A 85 -18.34 -15.99 -28.35
C HIS A 85 -19.60 -16.77 -28.73
N ASN A 86 -20.68 -16.66 -27.95
CA ASN A 86 -21.93 -17.37 -28.20
C ASN A 86 -22.98 -16.55 -28.99
N GLU A 87 -22.71 -15.27 -29.26
CA GLU A 87 -23.57 -14.40 -30.09
C GLU A 87 -23.15 -14.31 -31.58
N GLY A 88 -22.25 -15.20 -32.03
CA GLY A 88 -21.75 -15.28 -33.43
C GLY A 88 -22.39 -16.37 -34.28
#